data_AF-X1IH57-F1
#
_entry.id   AF-X1IH57-F1
#
_cell.length_a   1.000
_cell.length_b   1.000
_cell.length_c   1.000
_cell.angle_alpha   90.00
_cell.angle_beta   90.00
_cell.angle_gamma   90.00
#
_symmetry.space_group_name_H-M   'P 1'
#
loop_
_entity.id
_entity.type
_entity.pdbx_description
1 polymer ?
#
loop_
_entity_poly.entity_id
_entity_poly.type
_entity_poly.pdbx_seq_one_letter_code
_entity_poly.pdbx_strand_id
1 'polypeptide(L)'
;MIKMDDEEYQKMIKRCVRCSVCKWIPQVQIKSQKYASACPAIDIYNYHPYSGGGKIILALAYEMGRIKPTEELRDIVYKCTECGNCAVSCKYMSVLEPLEIIMKLREKLVAAGCGPMPQQQAYIEAVKKVNNPYNEPHEKRTNWIPDDINLDPNAKVLYYVGCT
;
A
#
# COMPACT_ATOMS: atom_id res chain seq x y z
N MET A 1 2.12 -11.11 -8.45
CA MET A 1 0.96 -10.50 -7.75
C MET A 1 0.03 -9.99 -8.83
N ILE A 2 -1.17 -10.55 -8.94
CA ILE A 2 -2.13 -10.14 -9.99
C ILE A 2 -2.69 -8.78 -9.56
N LYS A 3 -2.49 -7.77 -10.40
CA LYS A 3 -2.95 -6.41 -10.14
C LYS A 3 -4.46 -6.33 -10.38
N MET A 4 -5.21 -5.76 -9.43
CA MET A 4 -6.65 -5.57 -9.57
C MET A 4 -6.96 -4.71 -10.81
N ASP A 5 -7.70 -5.29 -11.74
CA ASP A 5 -8.17 -4.58 -12.92
C ASP A 5 -9.34 -3.62 -12.58
N ASP A 6 -9.76 -2.80 -13.55
CA ASP A 6 -10.82 -1.83 -13.30
C ASP A 6 -12.20 -2.48 -13.10
N GLU A 7 -12.47 -3.63 -13.74
CA GLU A 7 -13.76 -4.32 -13.59
C GLU A 7 -13.90 -4.92 -12.20
N GLU A 8 -12.86 -5.62 -11.73
CA GLU A 8 -12.78 -6.16 -10.39
C GLU A 8 -12.85 -5.04 -9.34
N TYR A 9 -12.11 -3.96 -9.55
CA TYR A 9 -12.16 -2.80 -8.67
C TYR A 9 -13.59 -2.24 -8.53
N GLN A 10 -14.32 -2.06 -9.63
CA GLN A 10 -15.72 -1.58 -9.60
C GLN A 10 -16.66 -2.51 -8.84
N LYS A 11 -16.42 -3.83 -8.88
CA LYS A 11 -17.17 -4.81 -8.10
C LYS A 11 -16.81 -4.72 -6.62
N MET A 12 -15.52 -4.60 -6.30
CA MET A 12 -15.00 -4.68 -4.93
C MET A 12 -15.33 -3.44 -4.09
N ILE A 13 -15.22 -2.23 -4.64
CA ILE A 13 -15.51 -0.98 -3.90
C ILE A 13 -16.94 -0.87 -3.38
N LYS A 14 -17.89 -1.63 -3.97
CA LYS A 14 -19.31 -1.65 -3.60
C LYS A 14 -19.64 -2.65 -2.49
N ARG A 15 -18.69 -3.49 -2.09
CA ARG A 15 -18.92 -4.62 -1.16
C ARG A 15 -18.69 -4.30 0.32
N CYS A 16 -18.10 -3.15 0.65
CA CYS A 16 -17.82 -2.81 2.04
C CYS A 16 -19.11 -2.59 2.84
N VAL A 17 -19.41 -3.50 3.76
CA VAL A 17 -20.57 -3.42 4.68
C VAL A 17 -20.29 -2.59 5.94
N ARG A 18 -19.14 -1.93 6.02
CA ARG A 18 -18.76 -1.02 7.13
C ARG A 18 -18.74 -1.65 8.52
N CYS A 19 -18.49 -2.96 8.63
CA CYS A 19 -18.40 -3.70 9.90
C CYS A 19 -17.20 -3.30 10.80
N SER A 20 -16.32 -2.42 10.34
CA SER A 20 -15.10 -1.99 11.05
C SER A 20 -14.05 -3.07 11.33
N VAL A 21 -14.21 -4.32 10.85
CA VAL A 21 -13.22 -5.39 11.06
C VAL A 21 -11.81 -5.03 10.54
N CYS A 22 -11.71 -4.20 9.51
CA CYS A 22 -10.44 -3.69 8.98
C CYS A 22 -9.62 -2.84 9.98
N LYS A 23 -10.23 -2.37 11.08
CA LYS A 23 -9.58 -1.57 12.13
C LYS A 23 -8.98 -2.43 13.24
N TRP A 24 -9.46 -3.66 13.38
CA TRP A 24 -9.18 -4.54 14.52
C TRP A 24 -8.55 -5.85 14.06
N ILE A 25 -7.93 -6.57 14.98
CA ILE A 25 -7.67 -8.01 14.82
C ILE A 25 -9.03 -8.72 14.69
N PRO A 26 -9.17 -9.82 13.91
CA PRO A 26 -10.41 -10.58 13.84
C PRO A 26 -10.98 -10.83 15.23
N GLN A 27 -12.23 -10.40 15.48
CA GLN A 27 -12.75 -10.22 16.84
C GLN A 27 -12.67 -11.47 17.71
N VAL A 28 -12.89 -12.64 17.11
CA VAL A 28 -12.80 -13.95 17.79
C VAL A 28 -11.38 -14.32 18.26
N GLN A 29 -10.36 -13.64 17.74
CA GLN A 29 -8.95 -13.86 18.08
C GLN A 29 -8.44 -12.87 19.13
N ILE A 30 -9.19 -11.82 19.46
CA ILE A 30 -8.78 -10.81 20.44
C ILE A 30 -8.68 -11.45 21.83
N LYS A 31 -7.48 -11.44 22.43
CA LYS A 31 -7.22 -11.98 23.77
C LYS A 31 -7.20 -10.93 24.87
N SER A 32 -6.96 -9.67 24.52
CA SER A 32 -7.00 -8.54 25.44
C SER A 32 -7.22 -7.23 24.69
N GLN A 33 -7.72 -6.21 25.39
CA GLN A 33 -7.94 -4.87 24.83
C GLN A 33 -6.64 -4.24 24.30
N LYS A 34 -5.50 -4.53 24.95
CA LYS A 34 -4.18 -4.02 24.57
C LYS A 34 -3.80 -4.36 23.13
N TYR A 35 -4.24 -5.52 22.62
CA TYR A 35 -3.88 -6.03 21.29
C TYR A 35 -5.09 -6.08 20.35
N ALA A 36 -6.16 -5.33 20.65
CA ALA A 36 -7.38 -5.35 19.86
C ALA A 36 -7.24 -4.56 18.54
N SER A 37 -6.65 -3.36 18.60
CA SER A 37 -6.51 -2.50 17.42
C SER A 37 -5.40 -2.99 16.49
N ALA A 38 -5.56 -2.73 15.19
CA ALA A 38 -4.66 -3.23 14.17
C ALA A 38 -4.39 -2.25 13.00
N CYS A 39 -5.21 -1.19 12.83
CA CYS A 39 -4.99 -0.20 11.77
C CYS A 39 -4.32 1.06 12.34
N PRO A 40 -2.99 1.24 12.17
CA PRO A 40 -2.27 2.35 12.79
C PRO A 40 -2.73 3.72 12.28
N ALA A 41 -3.21 3.78 11.03
CA ALA A 41 -3.69 5.03 10.44
C ALA A 41 -4.91 5.58 11.19
N ILE A 42 -5.90 4.75 11.55
CA ILE A 42 -7.03 5.26 12.33
C ILE A 42 -6.66 5.48 13.79
N ASP A 43 -5.74 4.70 14.36
CA ASP A 43 -5.28 4.91 15.75
C ASP A 43 -4.59 6.26 15.93
N ILE A 44 -3.85 6.73 14.91
CA ILE A 44 -3.16 8.03 14.94
C ILE A 44 -4.12 9.18 14.58
N TYR A 45 -4.88 9.04 13.50
CA TYR A 45 -5.65 10.15 12.93
C TYR A 45 -7.13 10.18 13.36
N ASN A 46 -7.61 9.18 14.10
CA ASN A 46 -8.90 9.09 14.81
C ASN A 46 -10.20 9.21 13.99
N TYR A 47 -10.17 9.66 12.73
CA TYR A 47 -11.35 9.78 11.89
C TYR A 47 -11.54 8.58 10.96
N HIS A 48 -12.80 8.23 10.67
CA HIS A 48 -13.13 7.08 9.84
C HIS A 48 -12.42 7.04 8.45
N PRO A 49 -12.24 8.16 7.72
CA PRO A 49 -11.51 8.18 6.45
C PRO A 49 -10.09 7.61 6.52
N TYR A 50 -9.46 7.60 7.71
CA TYR A 50 -8.13 7.03 7.89
C TYR A 50 -8.10 5.50 8.04
N SER A 51 -9.25 4.84 8.24
CA SER A 51 -9.35 3.37 8.25
C SER A 51 -9.49 2.77 6.85
N GLY A 52 -9.25 1.45 6.72
CA GLY A 52 -9.45 0.73 5.46
C GLY A 52 -10.88 0.90 4.90
N GLY A 53 -11.91 0.69 5.71
CA GLY A 53 -13.30 0.88 5.30
C GLY A 53 -13.64 2.32 4.91
N GLY A 54 -13.07 3.31 5.61
CA GLY A 54 -13.25 4.72 5.24
C GLY A 54 -12.62 5.04 3.89
N LYS A 55 -11.43 4.51 3.60
CA LYS A 55 -10.79 4.67 2.29
C LYS A 55 -11.54 3.96 1.15
N ILE A 56 -12.20 2.84 1.41
CA ILE A 56 -13.09 2.21 0.42
C ILE A 56 -14.31 3.11 0.13
N ILE A 57 -14.87 3.77 1.14
CA ILE A 57 -15.96 4.75 0.93
C ILE A 57 -15.48 5.93 0.09
N LEU A 58 -14.25 6.42 0.35
CA LEU A 58 -13.63 7.46 -0.48
C LEU A 58 -13.42 6.97 -1.92
N ALA A 59 -12.94 5.74 -2.11
CA ALA A 59 -12.79 5.12 -3.42
C ALA A 59 -14.12 5.08 -4.19
N LEU A 60 -15.18 4.60 -3.53
CA LEU A 60 -16.53 4.59 -4.12
C LEU A 60 -17.03 5.99 -4.43
N ALA A 61 -16.86 6.96 -3.52
CA ALA A 61 -17.29 8.34 -3.74
C ALA A 61 -16.55 8.99 -4.92
N TYR A 62 -15.25 8.71 -5.07
CA TYR A 62 -14.43 9.17 -6.17
C TYR A 62 -14.94 8.60 -7.51
N GLU A 63 -15.17 7.28 -7.59
CA GLU A 63 -15.71 6.64 -8.79
C GLU A 63 -17.11 7.11 -9.17
N MET A 64 -17.93 7.46 -8.19
CA MET A 64 -19.26 8.03 -8.41
C MET A 64 -19.22 9.52 -8.80
N GLY A 65 -18.04 10.13 -8.91
CA GLY A 65 -17.88 11.56 -9.21
C GLY A 65 -18.37 12.49 -8.10
N ARG A 66 -18.53 11.99 -6.87
CA ARG A 66 -19.03 12.76 -5.71
C ARG A 66 -17.95 13.59 -5.04
N ILE A 67 -16.69 13.21 -5.22
CA ILE A 67 -15.52 13.94 -4.72
C ILE A 67 -14.52 14.11 -5.85
N LYS A 68 -13.78 15.22 -5.82
CA LYS A 68 -12.73 15.53 -6.79
C LYS A 68 -11.37 15.07 -6.25
N PRO A 69 -10.38 14.82 -7.12
CA PRO A 69 -9.01 14.62 -6.68
C PRO A 69 -8.47 15.92 -6.06
N THR A 70 -8.24 15.93 -4.75
CA THR A 70 -7.64 17.07 -4.01
C THR A 70 -6.45 16.60 -3.18
N GLU A 71 -5.60 17.53 -2.77
CA GLU A 71 -4.45 17.23 -1.92
C GLU A 71 -4.86 16.61 -0.59
N GLU A 72 -5.99 17.03 0.00
CA GLU A 72 -6.53 16.44 1.22
C GLU A 72 -6.96 14.99 1.00
N LEU A 73 -7.62 14.69 -0.12
CA LEU A 73 -7.99 13.32 -0.46
C LEU A 73 -6.74 12.45 -0.63
N ARG A 74 -5.74 12.95 -1.38
CA ARG A 74 -4.43 12.29 -1.52
C ARG A 74 -3.84 12.02 -0.14
N ASP A 75 -3.70 13.04 0.70
CA ASP A 75 -3.04 12.91 1.99
C ASP A 75 -3.73 11.86 2.88
N ILE A 76 -5.07 11.84 2.94
CA ILE A 76 -5.83 10.82 3.67
C ILE A 76 -5.53 9.41 3.15
N VAL A 77 -5.56 9.21 1.83
CA VAL A 77 -5.30 7.92 1.17
C VAL A 77 -3.84 7.47 1.42
N TYR A 78 -2.90 8.41 1.35
CA TYR A 78 -1.46 8.18 1.55
C TYR A 78 -1.07 7.95 3.02
N LYS A 79 -1.92 8.28 4.00
CA LYS A 79 -1.72 7.85 5.40
C LYS A 79 -1.88 6.35 5.66
N CYS A 80 -2.33 5.56 4.67
CA CYS A 80 -2.22 4.09 4.77
C CYS A 80 -0.76 3.66 4.66
N THR A 81 -0.28 2.83 5.58
CA THR A 81 1.09 2.28 5.56
C THR A 81 1.22 1.02 4.70
N GLU A 82 0.14 0.57 4.06
CA GLU A 82 0.08 -0.66 3.27
C GLU A 82 0.46 -1.92 4.06
N CYS A 83 0.25 -1.92 5.40
CA CYS A 83 0.65 -3.03 6.28
C CYS A 83 -0.10 -4.37 6.08
N GLY A 84 -1.11 -4.42 5.21
CA GLY A 84 -1.84 -5.66 4.90
C GLY A 84 -2.84 -6.16 5.95
N ASN A 85 -2.93 -5.57 7.15
CA ASN A 85 -3.88 -6.03 8.18
C ASN A 85 -5.32 -6.13 7.67
N CYS A 86 -5.80 -5.09 6.97
CA CYS A 86 -7.16 -5.07 6.43
C CYS A 86 -7.42 -6.17 5.38
N ALA A 87 -6.41 -6.60 4.62
CA ALA A 87 -6.52 -7.71 3.68
C ALA A 87 -6.70 -9.06 4.41
N VAL A 88 -6.08 -9.22 5.58
CA VAL A 88 -6.25 -10.41 6.43
C VAL A 88 -7.60 -10.35 7.16
N SER A 89 -7.87 -9.26 7.90
CA SER A 89 -9.06 -9.15 8.74
C SER A 89 -10.37 -9.21 7.96
N CYS A 90 -10.43 -8.61 6.76
CA CYS A 90 -11.66 -8.64 5.96
C CYS A 90 -11.98 -10.04 5.40
N LYS A 91 -10.96 -10.87 5.11
CA LYS A 91 -11.13 -12.25 4.62
C LYS A 91 -11.84 -13.17 5.59
N TYR A 92 -11.88 -12.80 6.88
CA TYR A 92 -12.65 -13.53 7.88
C TYR A 92 -14.17 -13.45 7.65
N MET A 93 -14.66 -12.37 7.03
CA MET A 93 -16.10 -12.12 6.87
C MET A 93 -16.54 -11.95 5.41
N SER A 94 -15.63 -11.68 4.49
CA SER A 94 -15.95 -11.27 3.13
C SER A 94 -14.79 -11.55 2.17
N VAL A 95 -15.07 -11.64 0.87
CA VAL A 95 -14.06 -11.69 -0.20
C VAL A 95 -13.57 -10.29 -0.62
N LEU A 96 -13.74 -9.30 0.25
CA LEU A 96 -13.30 -7.92 0.02
C LEU A 96 -11.78 -7.85 0.12
N GLU A 97 -11.16 -7.08 -0.79
CA GLU A 97 -9.71 -6.82 -0.81
C GLU A 97 -9.42 -5.33 -0.56
N PRO A 98 -9.48 -4.85 0.71
CA PRO A 98 -9.31 -3.42 1.01
C PRO A 98 -7.97 -2.84 0.59
N LEU A 99 -6.87 -3.60 0.76
CA LEU A 99 -5.54 -3.12 0.44
C LEU A 99 -5.42 -2.81 -1.06
N GLU A 100 -5.84 -3.76 -1.90
CA GLU A 100 -5.83 -3.61 -3.37
C GLU A 100 -6.72 -2.45 -3.83
N ILE A 101 -7.92 -2.28 -3.24
CA ILE A 101 -8.78 -1.12 -3.50
C ILE A 101 -8.03 0.19 -3.18
N ILE A 102 -7.36 0.27 -2.03
CA ILE A 102 -6.64 1.49 -1.61
C ILE A 102 -5.47 1.79 -2.53
N MET A 103 -4.72 0.76 -2.95
CA MET A 103 -3.63 0.90 -3.91
C MET A 103 -4.15 1.34 -5.27
N LYS A 104 -5.24 0.74 -5.76
CA LYS A 104 -5.89 1.15 -7.02
C LYS A 104 -6.41 2.59 -6.97
N LEU A 105 -6.94 3.04 -5.82
CA LEU A 105 -7.31 4.44 -5.62
C LEU A 105 -6.09 5.36 -5.72
N ARG A 106 -4.93 5.00 -5.14
CA ARG A 106 -3.68 5.77 -5.30
C ARG A 106 -3.29 5.89 -6.78
N GLU A 107 -3.35 4.79 -7.53
CA GLU A 107 -3.04 4.81 -8.97
C GLU A 107 -3.96 5.76 -9.75
N LYS A 108 -5.25 5.75 -9.44
CA LYS A 108 -6.22 6.65 -10.08
C LYS A 108 -5.99 8.11 -9.70
N LEU A 109 -5.60 8.40 -8.46
CA LEU A 109 -5.24 9.75 -8.04
C LEU A 109 -3.97 10.23 -8.74
N VAL A 110 -2.95 9.37 -8.88
CA VAL A 110 -1.74 9.66 -9.68
C VAL A 110 -2.10 9.96 -11.14
N ALA A 111 -2.94 9.12 -11.76
CA ALA A 111 -3.40 9.32 -13.14
C ALA A 111 -4.18 10.64 -13.33
N ALA A 112 -4.85 11.11 -12.28
CA ALA A 112 -5.55 12.39 -12.25
C ALA A 112 -4.65 13.60 -11.89
N GLY A 113 -3.33 13.41 -11.78
CA GLY A 113 -2.38 14.46 -11.40
C GLY A 113 -2.38 14.81 -9.90
N CYS A 114 -3.09 14.04 -9.08
CA CYS A 114 -3.18 14.22 -7.62
C CYS A 114 -2.39 13.12 -6.88
N GLY A 115 -1.15 12.92 -7.30
CA GLY A 115 -0.27 11.90 -6.78
C GLY A 115 0.96 11.75 -7.68
N PRO A 116 2.04 11.11 -7.19
CA PRO A 116 2.21 10.57 -5.84
C PRO A 116 2.42 11.69 -4.80
N MET A 117 2.80 11.37 -3.57
CA MET A 117 3.20 12.41 -2.60
C MET A 117 4.43 13.16 -3.15
N PRO A 118 4.56 14.48 -2.93
CA PRO A 118 5.71 15.24 -3.41
C PRO A 118 7.06 14.65 -2.96
N GLN A 119 7.12 14.14 -1.73
CA GLN A 119 8.31 13.49 -1.16
C GLN A 119 8.70 12.20 -1.89
N GLN A 120 7.74 11.56 -2.59
CA GLN A 120 7.99 10.33 -3.35
C GLN A 120 8.63 10.62 -4.72
N GLN A 121 8.57 11.86 -5.21
CA GLN A 121 9.11 12.24 -6.52
C GLN A 121 10.62 12.01 -6.61
N ALA A 122 11.36 12.30 -5.52
CA ALA A 122 12.80 12.11 -5.47
C ALA A 122 13.20 10.65 -5.75
N TYR A 123 12.47 9.68 -5.19
CA TYR A 123 12.72 8.25 -5.41
C TYR A 123 12.42 7.83 -6.86
N ILE A 124 11.38 8.39 -7.46
CA ILE A 124 11.02 8.10 -8.86
C ILE A 124 12.13 8.60 -9.80
N GLU A 125 12.62 9.82 -9.59
CA GLU A 125 13.70 10.37 -10.40
C GLU A 125 15.02 9.63 -10.16
N ALA A 126 15.30 9.20 -8.93
CA ALA A 126 16.46 8.36 -8.62
C ALA A 126 16.40 7.01 -9.37
N VAL A 127 15.25 6.33 -9.36
CA VAL A 127 15.04 5.08 -10.11
C VAL A 127 15.28 5.30 -11.60
N LYS A 128 14.73 6.35 -12.20
CA LYS A 128 14.94 6.65 -13.64
C LYS A 128 16.39 6.95 -13.97
N LYS A 129 17.12 7.61 -13.07
CA LYS A 129 18.48 8.09 -13.32
C LYS A 129 19.53 7.00 -13.10
N VAL A 130 19.43 6.25 -12.00
CA VAL A 130 20.48 5.33 -11.55
C VAL A 130 19.99 3.91 -11.28
N ASN A 131 18.74 3.59 -11.65
CA ASN A 131 18.10 2.29 -11.38
C ASN A 131 18.11 1.92 -9.89
N ASN A 132 18.01 2.93 -9.02
CA ASN A 132 18.04 2.77 -7.58
C ASN A 132 17.20 3.86 -6.89
N PRO A 133 16.17 3.51 -6.09
CA PRO A 133 15.38 4.48 -5.34
C PRO A 133 16.17 5.28 -4.31
N TYR A 134 17.26 4.75 -3.77
CA TYR A 134 18.06 5.43 -2.74
C TYR A 134 19.11 6.38 -3.32
N ASN A 135 19.17 6.51 -4.65
CA ASN A 135 20.13 7.36 -5.36
C ASN A 135 21.61 7.02 -5.04
N GLU A 136 21.88 5.78 -4.62
CA GLU A 136 23.23 5.27 -4.41
C GLU A 136 23.81 4.69 -5.72
N PRO A 137 25.14 4.74 -5.91
CA PRO A 137 25.79 4.18 -7.10
C PRO A 137 25.55 2.68 -7.25
N HIS A 138 25.20 2.24 -8.45
CA HIS A 138 24.90 0.82 -8.73
C HIS A 138 26.11 -0.09 -8.47
N GLU A 139 27.32 0.43 -8.68
CA GLU A 139 28.59 -0.28 -8.47
C GLU A 139 28.81 -0.67 -7.01
N LYS A 140 28.19 0.05 -6.06
CA LYS A 140 28.33 -0.22 -4.62
C LYS A 140 27.42 -1.33 -4.10
N ARG A 141 26.50 -1.86 -4.92
CA ARG A 141 25.50 -2.87 -4.51
C ARG A 141 26.12 -4.15 -3.92
N THR A 142 27.35 -4.47 -4.27
CA THR A 142 28.06 -5.68 -3.81
C THR A 142 29.03 -5.42 -2.66
N ASN A 143 29.11 -4.20 -2.13
CA ASN A 143 30.09 -3.83 -1.10
C ASN A 143 29.89 -4.54 0.25
N TRP A 144 28.73 -5.13 0.49
CA TRP A 144 28.45 -5.91 1.70
C TRP A 144 29.00 -7.34 1.61
N ILE A 145 29.47 -7.78 0.44
CA ILE A 145 29.98 -9.14 0.21
C ILE A 145 31.41 -9.22 0.77
N PRO A 146 31.68 -10.16 1.69
CA PRO A 146 33.03 -10.38 2.23
C PRO A 146 34.07 -10.72 1.15
N ASP A 147 35.31 -10.30 1.38
CA ASP A 147 36.43 -10.48 0.44
C ASP A 147 36.79 -11.96 0.18
N ASP A 148 36.39 -12.89 1.07
CA ASP A 148 36.62 -14.33 0.94
C ASP A 148 35.59 -15.04 0.06
N ILE A 149 34.57 -14.31 -0.45
CA ILE A 149 33.56 -14.85 -1.37
C ILE A 149 33.91 -14.51 -2.82
N ASN A 150 34.07 -15.53 -3.66
CA ASN A 150 34.26 -15.36 -5.10
C ASN A 150 32.92 -15.36 -5.86
N LEU A 151 32.66 -14.30 -6.62
CA LEU A 151 31.48 -14.19 -7.48
C LEU A 151 31.78 -14.73 -8.88
N ASP A 152 31.37 -15.97 -9.15
CA ASP A 152 31.49 -16.58 -10.47
C ASP A 152 30.41 -16.05 -11.43
N PRO A 153 30.77 -15.33 -12.52
CA PRO A 153 29.80 -14.88 -13.51
C PRO A 153 29.11 -16.02 -14.26
N ASN A 154 29.64 -17.25 -14.18
CA ASN A 154 29.06 -18.46 -14.79
C ASN A 154 28.27 -19.32 -13.79
N ALA A 155 28.01 -18.82 -12.58
CA ALA A 155 27.23 -19.54 -11.60
C ALA A 155 25.84 -19.92 -12.14
N LYS A 156 25.38 -21.14 -11.84
CA LYS A 156 24.04 -21.62 -12.25
C LYS A 156 22.89 -20.91 -11.50
N VAL A 157 23.20 -20.18 -10.44
CA VAL A 157 22.23 -19.52 -9.57
C VAL A 157 22.60 -18.04 -9.45
N LEU A 158 21.65 -17.18 -9.75
CA LEU A 158 21.73 -15.74 -9.54
C LEU A 158 21.04 -15.37 -8.23
N TYR A 159 21.72 -14.64 -7.35
CA TYR A 159 21.11 -14.03 -6.17
C TYR A 159 20.87 -12.54 -6.42
N TYR A 160 19.60 -12.13 -6.52
CA TYR A 160 19.22 -10.72 -6.65
C TYR A 160 18.93 -10.13 -5.26
N VAL A 161 19.84 -9.28 -4.79
CA VAL A 161 19.81 -8.72 -3.42
C VAL A 161 18.83 -7.55 -3.27
N GLY A 162 18.28 -7.06 -4.38
CA GLY A 162 17.43 -5.87 -4.41
C GLY A 162 18.13 -4.63 -4.96
N CYS A 163 17.52 -3.47 -4.69
CA CYS A 163 18.17 -2.17 -4.86
C CYS A 163 19.26 -2.00 -3.79
N THR A 164 20.27 -1.17 -4.08
CA THR A 164 21.55 -1.01 -3.35
C THR A 164 21.48 -1.26 -1.85
#